data_AF-A0AA96Q839-F1
#
_entry.id   AF-A0AA96Q839-F1
#
_cell.length_a   1.000
_cell.length_b   1.000
_cell.length_c   1.000
_cell.angle_alpha   90.00
_cell.angle_beta   90.00
_cell.angle_gamma   90.00
#
_symmetry.space_group_name_H-M   'P 1'
#
loop_
_entity.id
_entity.type
_entity.pdbx_description
1 polymer ?
#
loop_
_entity_poly.entity_id
_entity_poly.type
_entity_poly.pdbx_seq_one_letter_code
_entity_poly.pdbx_strand_id
1 'polypeptide(L)'
;MNIKKVQSASLFLACIAATGLMGCGKTDETSKKHEAITFMAPYMDVDSFIEEVHKTYPEIALEVIPYSGANTTVYLNTILKENDLPDICTLSLYDPELLDLSDRMLDLSGYAFTDNYVESRLKEVSDEGAIYMLPSAYNCFGITHNKTLLEKHGWTVPQSFRELEQLAKEAEESGVQLCLSQIQYPGYGFQYLCNIADTGFLSSLDGRQWQKDYLSGKANVSDTKGMMDSMEYIRKWKDLGMLDGSNSDPIDDAVTRDDFIKGNTLFMLGSQNGITDSDATTDEFGLMPYLSEDGSKNVYILSVGRYYGLNKKLEDDPQKLEDALKVMEVLSTVEGTSSLYPEASLKASLLPFKDAKADDTYYGDIVDAINAGNTAPLIYSGWENTLVTTGTKMLEYMQDKATIEDVVKQLEHDQESVVNNKPEVITTTTEVISQENCAKLVGRCFAQATDSDLALVSLGTWISGNGLNQNNDCVSSKMYAKELTVDDLSAIIPTGWSRTIQTVSLTGKQIRDLYKEGYDAVGTGNNYPYVLVSPVELEGEKPYQVAVSGISEKLASEVEVTDSGIVGLDAAKEFFGQFKTLSEADAEWK
;
A
#
# COMPACT_ATOMS: atom_id res chain seq x y z
N MET A 1 -31.73 43.31 3.98
CA MET A 1 -30.86 43.92 5.01
C MET A 1 -29.95 42.82 5.51
N ASN A 2 -28.72 42.81 5.00
CA ASN A 2 -27.68 41.81 5.26
C ASN A 2 -27.11 41.94 6.68
N ILE A 3 -27.02 40.85 7.44
CA ILE A 3 -26.00 40.69 8.49
C ILE A 3 -25.44 39.26 8.46
N LYS A 4 -24.27 39.20 7.84
CA LYS A 4 -23.06 38.36 7.96
C LYS A 4 -23.07 37.03 8.76
N LYS A 5 -22.53 36.03 8.04
CA LYS A 5 -21.82 34.82 8.48
C LYS A 5 -20.78 35.11 9.57
N VAL A 6 -20.64 34.20 10.53
CA VAL A 6 -19.46 34.06 11.40
C VAL A 6 -18.82 32.71 11.09
N GLN A 7 -17.57 32.76 10.64
CA GLN A 7 -16.64 31.66 10.45
C GLN A 7 -16.20 31.18 11.83
N SER A 8 -16.26 29.88 12.11
CA SER A 8 -15.63 29.28 13.28
C SER A 8 -14.31 28.67 12.84
N ALA A 9 -13.22 29.36 13.15
CA ALA A 9 -11.85 28.94 12.90
C ALA A 9 -11.39 27.97 14.00
N SER A 10 -10.72 26.91 13.55
CA SER A 10 -10.02 25.88 14.31
C SER A 10 -9.03 26.47 15.31
N LEU A 11 -8.98 25.91 16.52
CA LEU A 11 -7.89 26.12 17.47
C LEU A 11 -7.45 24.76 18.02
N PHE A 12 -6.45 24.15 17.36
CA PHE A 12 -5.61 23.13 17.98
C PHE A 12 -4.52 23.86 18.76
N LEU A 13 -4.48 23.67 20.09
CA LEU A 13 -3.42 24.17 20.95
C LEU A 13 -2.69 22.97 21.57
N ALA A 14 -1.67 22.46 20.87
CA ALA A 14 -0.75 21.48 21.42
C ALA A 14 0.37 22.21 22.16
N CYS A 15 0.34 22.17 23.50
CA CYS A 15 1.42 22.66 24.35
C CYS A 15 2.49 21.57 24.53
N ILE A 16 3.56 21.61 23.74
CA ILE A 16 4.80 20.86 24.04
C ILE A 16 5.78 21.81 24.74
N ALA A 17 6.04 21.53 26.01
CA ALA A 17 7.04 22.23 26.81
C ALA A 17 8.45 21.73 26.45
N ALA A 18 9.16 22.47 25.59
CA ALA A 18 10.58 22.27 25.35
C ALA A 18 11.40 22.90 26.48
N THR A 19 11.97 22.10 27.38
CA THR A 19 13.00 22.57 28.32
C THR A 19 14.36 22.61 27.63
N GLY A 20 14.69 23.76 27.02
CA GLY A 20 16.02 24.05 26.49
C GLY A 20 16.96 24.59 27.57
N LEU A 21 18.14 23.96 27.70
CA LEU A 21 19.27 24.47 28.47
C LEU A 21 19.86 25.70 27.77
N MET A 22 19.99 26.80 28.52
CA MET A 22 20.50 28.09 28.07
C MET A 22 21.99 28.05 27.72
N GLY A 23 22.34 28.41 26.49
CA GLY A 23 23.65 28.89 26.08
C GLY A 23 23.53 30.30 25.48
N CYS A 24 23.96 31.32 26.21
CA CYS A 24 23.92 32.73 25.79
C CYS A 24 24.89 33.01 24.63
N GLY A 25 24.39 33.62 23.54
CA GLY A 25 25.25 34.19 22.51
C GLY A 25 24.52 34.87 21.35
N LYS A 26 24.23 36.17 21.52
CA LYS A 26 23.84 37.17 20.50
C LYS A 26 22.56 36.93 19.67
N THR A 27 21.59 37.79 19.95
CA THR A 27 20.38 38.09 19.17
C THR A 27 20.73 38.55 17.76
N ASP A 28 20.41 37.71 16.76
CA ASP A 28 20.00 38.18 15.44
C ASP A 28 18.47 38.28 15.40
N GLU A 29 18.00 39.21 14.59
CA GLU A 29 16.60 39.59 14.40
C GLU A 29 15.69 38.37 14.22
N THR A 30 14.50 38.44 14.82
CA THR A 30 13.41 37.46 14.70
C THR A 30 13.21 37.00 13.26
N SER A 31 13.84 35.88 12.87
CA SER A 31 13.37 35.10 11.73
C SER A 31 11.98 34.62 12.10
N LYS A 32 10.98 34.95 11.27
CA LYS A 32 9.68 34.30 11.42
C LYS A 32 9.94 32.81 11.26
N LYS A 33 9.66 32.02 12.30
CA LYS A 33 9.70 30.57 12.20
C LYS A 33 8.70 30.18 11.10
N HIS A 34 9.19 29.55 10.05
CA HIS A 34 8.38 29.04 8.96
C HIS A 34 7.29 28.12 9.53
N GLU A 35 6.09 28.15 8.94
CA GLU A 35 5.06 27.15 9.28
C GLU A 35 5.57 25.77 8.87
N ALA A 36 5.26 24.74 9.66
CA ALA A 36 5.68 23.39 9.32
C ALA A 36 4.92 22.87 8.08
N ILE A 37 5.64 22.17 7.21
CA ILE A 37 5.07 21.44 6.08
C ILE A 37 4.58 20.09 6.60
N THR A 38 3.29 19.83 6.47
CA THR A 38 2.69 18.55 6.79
C THR A 38 3.01 17.53 5.69
N PHE A 39 3.69 16.45 6.06
CA PHE A 39 4.16 15.40 5.16
C PHE A 39 3.46 14.08 5.46
N MET A 40 2.65 13.61 4.53
CA MET A 40 1.91 12.34 4.67
C MET A 40 2.85 11.15 4.53
N ALA A 41 3.02 10.39 5.61
CA ALA A 41 3.98 9.29 5.70
C ALA A 41 3.39 7.99 6.27
N PRO A 42 2.44 7.34 5.57
CA PRO A 42 1.88 6.06 5.99
C PRO A 42 2.96 4.96 5.91
N TYR A 43 3.19 4.25 7.01
CA TYR A 43 4.16 3.15 7.08
C TYR A 43 5.57 3.53 6.61
N MET A 44 6.09 4.68 7.06
CA MET A 44 7.44 5.12 6.70
C MET A 44 8.22 5.58 7.92
N ASP A 45 9.52 5.27 7.90
CA ASP A 45 10.53 5.97 8.68
C ASP A 45 11.02 7.15 7.84
N VAL A 46 10.88 8.36 8.36
CA VAL A 46 11.20 9.60 7.63
C VAL A 46 12.31 10.39 8.28
N ASP A 47 12.96 9.86 9.32
CA ASP A 47 14.06 10.55 10.00
C ASP A 47 15.20 10.88 9.02
N SER A 48 15.64 9.89 8.23
CA SER A 48 16.68 10.09 7.22
C SER A 48 16.29 11.08 6.13
N PHE A 49 15.01 11.12 5.75
CA PHE A 49 14.52 12.09 4.77
C PHE A 49 14.46 13.51 5.34
N ILE A 50 14.04 13.68 6.60
CA ILE A 50 14.09 14.97 7.29
C ILE A 50 15.53 15.48 7.34
N GLU A 51 16.49 14.62 7.68
CA GLU A 51 17.92 14.97 7.66
C GLU A 51 18.38 15.38 6.25
N GLU A 52 17.94 14.67 5.20
CA GLU A 52 18.27 15.01 3.81
C GLU A 52 17.73 16.38 3.41
N VAL A 53 16.48 16.69 3.79
CA VAL A 53 15.88 18.02 3.56
C VAL A 53 16.69 19.10 4.28
N HIS A 54 17.09 18.87 5.53
CA HIS A 54 17.83 19.85 6.33
C HIS A 54 19.27 20.10 5.88
N LYS A 55 19.88 19.20 5.10
CA LYS A 55 21.20 19.45 4.48
C LYS A 55 21.16 20.65 3.55
N THR A 56 20.06 20.83 2.83
CA THR A 56 19.88 21.91 1.85
C THR A 56 19.01 23.04 2.41
N TYR A 57 17.99 22.70 3.20
CA TYR A 57 16.94 23.60 3.68
C TYR A 57 16.73 23.46 5.19
N PRO A 58 17.70 23.87 6.03
CA PRO A 58 17.61 23.73 7.50
C PRO A 58 16.50 24.59 8.13
N GLU A 59 15.94 25.56 7.41
CA GLU A 59 14.83 26.39 7.86
C GLU A 59 13.47 25.69 7.82
N ILE A 60 13.32 24.62 7.03
CA ILE A 60 12.05 23.92 6.82
C ILE A 60 11.77 22.99 7.99
N ALA A 61 10.61 23.15 8.63
CA ALA A 61 10.10 22.19 9.60
C ALA A 61 9.14 21.21 8.90
N LEU A 62 9.30 19.91 9.13
CA LEU A 62 8.36 18.88 8.69
C LEU A 62 7.50 18.39 9.86
N GLU A 63 6.20 18.36 9.67
CA GLU A 63 5.23 17.71 10.57
C GLU A 63 4.75 16.42 9.89
N VAL A 64 5.10 15.28 10.45
CA VAL A 64 4.78 13.99 9.85
C VAL A 64 3.35 13.60 10.18
N ILE A 65 2.54 13.32 9.15
CA ILE A 65 1.18 12.78 9.29
C ILE A 65 1.26 11.26 9.03
N PRO A 66 1.31 10.43 10.08
CA PRO A 66 1.50 8.99 9.94
C PRO A 66 0.20 8.27 9.64
N TYR A 67 0.34 7.02 9.22
CA TYR A 67 -0.68 6.02 9.34
C TYR A 67 -0.02 4.64 9.46
N SER A 68 -0.36 3.92 10.53
CA SER A 68 0.14 2.57 10.83
C SER A 68 -1.02 1.58 11.07
N GLY A 69 -2.24 1.96 10.70
CA GLY A 69 -3.43 1.12 10.81
C GLY A 69 -3.54 0.13 9.65
N ALA A 70 -4.37 -0.90 9.77
CA ALA A 70 -4.31 -2.04 8.86
C ALA A 70 -4.62 -1.77 7.38
N ASN A 71 -5.31 -0.68 7.02
CA ASN A 71 -5.80 -0.44 5.66
C ASN A 71 -5.44 0.95 5.12
N THR A 72 -4.20 1.07 4.66
CA THR A 72 -3.63 2.33 4.13
C THR A 72 -4.40 2.86 2.93
N THR A 73 -4.78 1.99 1.99
CA THR A 73 -5.44 2.42 0.76
C THR A 73 -6.78 3.08 1.05
N VAL A 74 -7.59 2.49 1.94
CA VAL A 74 -8.89 3.09 2.33
C VAL A 74 -8.70 4.39 3.12
N TYR A 75 -7.70 4.45 4.00
CA TYR A 75 -7.35 5.68 4.73
C TYR A 75 -7.00 6.83 3.77
N LEU A 76 -6.07 6.60 2.83
CA LEU A 76 -5.63 7.61 1.86
C LEU A 76 -6.78 8.05 0.94
N ASN A 77 -7.56 7.09 0.43
CA ASN A 77 -8.73 7.39 -0.41
C ASN A 77 -9.79 8.19 0.34
N THR A 78 -9.98 7.92 1.64
CA THR A 78 -10.94 8.66 2.47
C THR A 78 -10.49 10.10 2.66
N ILE A 79 -9.23 10.33 3.05
CA ILE A 79 -8.69 11.69 3.22
C ILE A 79 -8.77 12.49 1.93
N LEU A 80 -8.48 11.86 0.79
CA LEU A 80 -8.61 12.49 -0.52
C LEU A 80 -10.07 12.87 -0.84
N LYS A 81 -11.03 11.96 -0.63
CA LYS A 81 -12.46 12.20 -0.90
C LYS A 81 -13.02 13.31 -0.01
N GLU A 82 -12.63 13.31 1.26
CA GLU A 82 -13.06 14.29 2.27
C GLU A 82 -12.30 15.64 2.14
N ASN A 83 -11.33 15.73 1.22
CA ASN A 83 -10.53 16.92 0.94
C ASN A 83 -9.80 17.48 2.18
N ASP A 84 -9.37 16.58 3.07
CA ASP A 84 -8.64 16.85 4.32
C ASP A 84 -7.14 16.57 4.16
N LEU A 85 -6.62 17.01 3.01
CA LEU A 85 -5.27 16.74 2.54
C LEU A 85 -4.20 17.54 3.32
N PRO A 86 -3.05 16.94 3.68
CA PRO A 86 -1.86 17.68 4.15
C PRO A 86 -1.21 18.46 3.01
N ASP A 87 -0.08 19.12 3.26
CA ASP A 87 0.64 19.93 2.27
C ASP A 87 1.27 19.04 1.20
N ILE A 88 1.96 17.96 1.62
CA ILE A 88 2.50 16.92 0.75
C ILE A 88 1.69 15.64 0.95
N CYS A 89 1.00 15.22 -0.09
CA CYS A 89 0.07 14.10 -0.10
C CYS A 89 0.70 12.85 -0.72
N THR A 90 0.23 11.67 -0.32
CA THR A 90 0.61 10.42 -0.97
C THR A 90 -0.59 9.53 -1.31
N LEU A 91 -0.43 8.72 -2.37
CA LEU A 91 -1.36 7.66 -2.75
C LEU A 91 -0.58 6.35 -2.95
N SER A 92 -1.22 5.22 -2.67
CA SER A 92 -0.71 3.89 -3.03
C SER A 92 -1.07 3.49 -4.45
N LEU A 93 -2.20 4.00 -4.94
CA LEU A 93 -2.73 3.72 -6.27
C LEU A 93 -3.17 5.06 -6.87
N TYR A 94 -2.74 5.30 -8.10
CA TYR A 94 -3.12 6.48 -8.85
C TYR A 94 -3.18 6.09 -10.33
N ASP A 95 -4.31 6.40 -10.95
CA ASP A 95 -4.49 6.32 -12.38
C ASP A 95 -5.11 7.66 -12.83
N PRO A 96 -4.35 8.53 -13.55
CA PRO A 96 -4.85 9.82 -14.01
C PRO A 96 -6.10 9.67 -14.88
N GLU A 97 -6.28 8.52 -15.53
CA GLU A 97 -7.42 8.28 -16.40
C GLU A 97 -8.72 7.93 -15.63
N LEU A 98 -8.61 7.55 -14.36
CA LEU A 98 -9.74 7.18 -13.48
C LEU A 98 -9.98 8.17 -12.35
N LEU A 99 -8.96 8.95 -11.98
CA LEU A 99 -8.98 9.85 -10.83
C LEU A 99 -8.47 11.25 -11.23
N ASP A 100 -9.42 12.14 -11.52
CA ASP A 100 -9.15 13.57 -11.71
C ASP A 100 -8.76 14.22 -10.37
N LEU A 101 -7.57 14.82 -10.33
CA LEU A 101 -7.01 15.51 -9.17
C LEU A 101 -6.84 17.02 -9.40
N SER A 102 -7.31 17.55 -10.53
CA SER A 102 -7.10 18.94 -10.94
C SER A 102 -7.69 19.99 -9.98
N ASP A 103 -8.70 19.62 -9.18
CA ASP A 103 -9.31 20.46 -8.15
C ASP A 103 -8.62 20.34 -6.77
N ARG A 104 -7.74 19.36 -6.57
CA ARG A 104 -7.12 19.02 -5.27
C ARG A 104 -5.62 19.16 -5.22
N MET A 105 -4.93 18.90 -6.32
CA MET A 105 -3.47 18.88 -6.39
C MET A 105 -2.96 20.00 -7.32
N LEU A 106 -1.74 20.46 -7.05
CA LEU A 106 -1.01 21.35 -7.95
C LEU A 106 -0.57 20.58 -9.20
N ASP A 107 -0.61 21.24 -10.34
CA ASP A 107 0.03 20.74 -11.55
C ASP A 107 1.55 20.94 -11.43
N LEU A 108 2.27 19.83 -11.32
CA LEU A 108 3.70 19.79 -11.11
C LEU A 108 4.51 19.82 -12.42
N SER A 109 3.85 19.73 -13.58
CA SER A 109 4.52 19.60 -14.88
C SER A 109 5.47 20.75 -15.24
N GLY A 110 5.28 21.92 -14.62
CA GLY A 110 6.08 23.12 -14.87
C GLY A 110 7.29 23.34 -13.95
N TYR A 111 7.56 22.44 -12.99
CA TYR A 111 8.64 22.62 -12.02
C TYR A 111 9.91 21.88 -12.42
N ALA A 112 11.07 22.50 -12.21
CA ALA A 112 12.37 21.98 -12.65
C ALA A 112 12.71 20.58 -12.11
N PHE A 113 12.21 20.21 -10.92
CA PHE A 113 12.47 18.88 -10.37
C PHE A 113 11.86 17.74 -11.20
N THR A 114 10.87 18.00 -12.05
CA THR A 114 10.34 16.95 -12.96
C THR A 114 11.37 16.56 -14.02
N ASP A 115 12.34 17.41 -14.33
CA ASP A 115 13.40 17.11 -15.29
C ASP A 115 14.32 15.96 -14.83
N ASN A 116 14.33 15.66 -13.52
CA ASN A 116 15.10 14.54 -12.97
C ASN A 116 14.50 13.17 -13.32
N TYR A 117 13.20 13.11 -13.66
CA TYR A 117 12.48 11.86 -13.89
C TYR A 117 12.70 11.34 -15.32
N VAL A 118 12.72 10.03 -15.48
CA VAL A 118 12.68 9.36 -16.79
C VAL A 118 11.33 9.66 -17.46
N GLU A 119 11.36 10.07 -18.74
CA GLU A 119 10.18 10.59 -19.45
C GLU A 119 9.03 9.59 -19.54
N SER A 120 9.33 8.30 -19.74
CA SER A 120 8.31 7.24 -19.77
C SER A 120 7.54 7.13 -18.45
N ARG A 121 8.15 7.49 -17.30
CA ARG A 121 7.51 7.50 -15.98
C ARG A 121 6.54 8.63 -15.80
N LEU A 122 6.94 9.82 -16.23
CA LEU A 122 6.06 10.99 -16.18
C LEU A 122 4.85 10.80 -17.09
N LYS A 123 5.04 10.14 -18.24
CA LYS A 123 3.94 9.84 -19.16
C LYS A 123 2.87 8.93 -18.55
N GLU A 124 3.26 7.96 -17.71
CA GLU A 124 2.32 7.05 -17.02
C GLU A 124 1.42 7.78 -16.01
N VAL A 125 1.88 8.91 -15.46
CA VAL A 125 1.14 9.69 -14.45
C VAL A 125 0.57 11.02 -15.00
N SER A 126 0.69 11.26 -16.30
CA SER A 126 0.27 12.50 -16.93
C SER A 126 -1.22 12.48 -17.30
N ASP A 127 -1.90 13.58 -17.02
CA ASP A 127 -3.29 13.84 -17.41
C ASP A 127 -3.34 15.02 -18.38
N GLU A 128 -3.54 14.76 -19.68
CA GLU A 128 -3.52 15.78 -20.75
C GLU A 128 -2.30 16.73 -20.72
N GLY A 129 -1.15 16.26 -20.20
CA GLY A 129 0.08 17.04 -20.06
C GLY A 129 0.32 17.63 -18.66
N ALA A 130 -0.70 17.67 -17.81
CA ALA A 130 -0.55 17.99 -16.39
C ALA A 130 0.04 16.78 -15.63
N ILE A 131 0.67 17.04 -14.48
CA ILE A 131 1.20 16.01 -13.58
C ILE A 131 0.81 16.35 -12.15
N TYR A 132 -0.15 15.62 -11.57
CA TYR A 132 -0.64 15.90 -10.21
C TYR A 132 0.09 15.11 -9.12
N MET A 133 0.67 13.97 -9.47
CA MET A 133 1.31 13.05 -8.54
C MET A 133 2.56 12.45 -9.20
N LEU A 134 3.72 12.57 -8.54
CA LEU A 134 4.99 12.02 -8.99
C LEU A 134 5.23 10.63 -8.39
N PRO A 135 5.69 9.65 -9.20
CA PRO A 135 6.00 8.31 -8.70
C PRO A 135 7.29 8.32 -7.87
N SER A 136 7.35 7.56 -6.77
CA SER A 136 8.53 7.52 -5.90
C SER A 136 9.47 6.36 -6.20
N ALA A 137 8.97 5.14 -6.23
CA ALA A 137 9.73 3.94 -6.51
C ALA A 137 8.81 2.90 -7.14
N TYR A 138 9.36 2.05 -7.99
CA TYR A 138 8.63 1.00 -8.69
C TYR A 138 9.09 -0.37 -8.24
N ASN A 139 8.13 -1.27 -8.08
CA ASN A 139 8.36 -2.71 -8.18
C ASN A 139 8.14 -3.14 -9.63
N CYS A 140 9.00 -4.04 -10.11
CA CYS A 140 8.89 -4.60 -11.45
C CYS A 140 8.53 -6.08 -11.38
N PHE A 141 7.52 -6.48 -12.13
CA PHE A 141 7.11 -7.86 -12.32
C PHE A 141 7.46 -8.29 -13.74
N GLY A 142 8.32 -9.30 -13.82
CA GLY A 142 8.59 -10.08 -15.03
C GLY A 142 8.37 -11.56 -14.74
N ILE A 143 8.92 -12.40 -15.62
CA ILE A 143 9.01 -13.84 -15.46
C ILE A 143 10.43 -14.16 -15.04
N THR A 144 10.62 -14.75 -13.86
CA THR A 144 11.95 -15.14 -13.39
C THR A 144 12.48 -16.28 -14.25
N HIS A 145 13.73 -16.22 -14.67
CA HIS A 145 14.39 -17.30 -15.41
C HIS A 145 15.71 -17.71 -14.76
N ASN A 146 16.06 -18.99 -14.89
CA ASN A 146 17.34 -19.53 -14.42
C ASN A 146 18.43 -19.32 -15.49
N LYS A 147 19.35 -18.37 -15.24
CA LYS A 147 20.46 -18.05 -16.15
C LYS A 147 21.43 -19.22 -16.28
N THR A 148 21.79 -19.83 -15.16
CA THR A 148 22.74 -20.95 -15.12
C THR A 148 22.25 -22.14 -15.95
N LEU A 149 20.94 -22.43 -15.91
CA LEU A 149 20.34 -23.51 -16.69
C LEU A 149 20.31 -23.19 -18.19
N LEU A 150 19.98 -21.95 -18.57
CA LEU A 150 20.08 -21.50 -19.97
C LEU A 150 21.51 -21.64 -20.50
N GLU A 151 22.50 -21.14 -19.75
CA GLU A 151 23.92 -21.22 -20.12
C GLU A 151 24.42 -22.65 -20.25
N LYS A 152 24.06 -23.53 -19.31
CA LYS A 152 24.43 -24.95 -19.31
C LYS A 152 23.98 -25.67 -20.57
N HIS A 153 22.82 -25.31 -21.12
CA HIS A 153 22.27 -25.91 -22.33
C HIS A 153 22.59 -25.11 -23.61
N GLY A 154 23.24 -23.95 -23.49
CA GLY A 154 23.51 -23.06 -24.63
C GLY A 154 22.27 -22.36 -25.18
N TRP A 155 21.23 -22.23 -24.36
CA TRP A 155 19.99 -21.54 -24.69
C TRP A 155 20.07 -20.05 -24.40
N THR A 156 19.21 -19.28 -25.06
CA THR A 156 19.07 -17.84 -24.85
C THR A 156 17.69 -17.51 -24.28
N VAL A 157 17.60 -16.43 -23.53
CA VAL A 157 16.31 -15.91 -23.05
C VAL A 157 15.44 -15.55 -24.26
N PRO A 158 14.21 -16.11 -24.39
CA PRO A 158 13.37 -15.87 -25.55
C PRO A 158 12.90 -14.42 -25.60
N GLN A 159 12.93 -13.83 -26.80
CA GLN A 159 12.52 -12.45 -27.06
C GLN A 159 11.13 -12.37 -27.72
N SER A 160 10.49 -13.50 -27.99
CA SER A 160 9.12 -13.59 -28.50
C SER A 160 8.46 -14.88 -28.06
N PHE A 161 7.13 -14.94 -28.12
CA PHE A 161 6.41 -16.19 -27.83
C PHE A 161 6.84 -17.34 -28.75
N ARG A 162 7.16 -17.05 -30.03
CA ARG A 162 7.64 -18.05 -30.99
C ARG A 162 8.99 -18.66 -30.59
N GLU A 163 9.89 -17.85 -30.03
CA GLU A 163 11.15 -18.35 -29.50
C GLU A 163 10.93 -19.16 -28.22
N LEU A 164 9.99 -18.75 -27.37
CA LEU A 164 9.59 -19.52 -26.20
C LEU A 164 8.98 -20.89 -26.58
N GLU A 165 8.18 -20.96 -27.65
CA GLU A 165 7.67 -22.22 -28.20
C GLU A 165 8.78 -23.17 -28.67
N GLN A 166 9.87 -22.63 -29.22
CA GLN A 166 11.02 -23.42 -29.59
C GLN A 166 11.78 -23.90 -28.34
N LEU A 167 12.07 -23.00 -27.41
CA LEU A 167 12.78 -23.31 -26.18
C LEU A 167 12.04 -24.35 -25.33
N ALA A 168 10.71 -24.28 -25.27
CA ALA A 168 9.90 -25.26 -24.55
C ALA A 168 10.09 -26.69 -25.06
N LYS A 169 10.22 -26.88 -26.38
CA LYS A 169 10.51 -28.20 -26.97
C LYS A 169 11.90 -28.68 -26.61
N GLU A 170 12.89 -27.78 -26.67
CA GLU A 170 14.28 -28.10 -26.30
C GLU A 170 14.41 -28.45 -24.81
N ALA A 171 13.65 -27.77 -23.94
CA ALA A 171 13.55 -28.05 -22.52
C ALA A 171 12.92 -29.43 -22.25
N GLU A 172 11.80 -29.73 -22.90
CA GLU A 172 11.14 -31.05 -22.81
C GLU A 172 12.08 -32.17 -23.26
N GLU A 173 12.73 -32.03 -24.42
CA GLU A 173 13.70 -33.00 -24.94
C GLU A 173 14.89 -33.22 -23.99
N SER A 174 15.25 -32.19 -23.21
CA SER A 174 16.33 -32.23 -22.23
C SER A 174 15.90 -32.69 -20.83
N GLY A 175 14.61 -32.96 -20.61
CA GLY A 175 14.06 -33.31 -19.29
C GLY A 175 14.05 -32.15 -18.29
N VAL A 176 14.09 -30.93 -18.78
CA VAL A 176 14.04 -29.69 -18.00
C VAL A 176 12.58 -29.22 -17.92
N GLN A 177 12.12 -28.89 -16.71
CA GLN A 177 10.78 -28.35 -16.53
C GLN A 177 10.72 -26.92 -17.05
N LEU A 178 9.68 -26.60 -17.83
CA LEU A 178 9.57 -25.27 -18.43
C LEU A 178 9.27 -24.20 -17.38
N CYS A 179 8.18 -24.36 -16.61
CA CYS A 179 7.71 -23.31 -15.71
C CYS A 179 7.14 -23.87 -14.40
N LEU A 180 7.21 -23.04 -13.34
CA LEU A 180 6.41 -23.12 -12.12
C LEU A 180 5.66 -21.80 -11.93
N SER A 181 4.45 -21.86 -11.38
CA SER A 181 3.65 -20.64 -11.10
C SER A 181 3.31 -20.53 -9.64
N GLN A 182 3.55 -19.38 -9.01
CA GLN A 182 3.01 -19.09 -7.68
C GLN A 182 1.48 -18.95 -7.75
N ILE A 183 0.77 -19.69 -6.91
CA ILE A 183 -0.70 -19.80 -6.98
C ILE A 183 -1.34 -19.81 -5.59
N GLN A 184 -0.61 -19.43 -4.54
CA GLN A 184 -1.13 -19.33 -3.18
C GLN A 184 -2.23 -18.26 -3.05
N TYR A 185 -2.02 -17.09 -3.64
CA TYR A 185 -2.92 -15.95 -3.50
C TYR A 185 -3.84 -15.80 -4.72
N PRO A 186 -5.16 -15.58 -4.50
CA PRO A 186 -6.13 -15.49 -5.60
C PRO A 186 -5.81 -14.36 -6.58
N GLY A 187 -5.18 -13.27 -6.11
CA GLY A 187 -4.78 -12.16 -6.96
C GLY A 187 -3.80 -12.51 -8.07
N TYR A 188 -3.01 -13.58 -7.94
CA TYR A 188 -2.08 -13.99 -8.99
C TYR A 188 -2.75 -14.35 -10.30
N GLY A 189 -3.87 -15.07 -10.24
CA GLY A 189 -4.60 -15.45 -11.45
C GLY A 189 -5.04 -14.21 -12.24
N PHE A 190 -5.60 -13.21 -11.55
CA PHE A 190 -6.03 -11.97 -12.18
C PHE A 190 -4.83 -11.18 -12.73
N GLN A 191 -3.75 -11.11 -11.96
CA GLN A 191 -2.50 -10.48 -12.39
C GLN A 191 -1.95 -11.14 -13.67
N TYR A 192 -1.83 -12.47 -13.73
CA TYR A 192 -1.30 -13.17 -14.91
C TYR A 192 -2.18 -12.97 -16.15
N LEU A 193 -3.51 -12.98 -15.97
CA LEU A 193 -4.47 -12.66 -17.03
C LEU A 193 -4.19 -11.28 -17.63
N CYS A 194 -4.11 -10.24 -16.78
CA CYS A 194 -3.88 -8.87 -17.21
C CYS A 194 -2.49 -8.69 -17.85
N ASN A 195 -1.43 -9.20 -17.20
CA ASN A 195 -0.05 -9.06 -17.67
C ASN A 195 0.16 -9.66 -19.06
N ILE A 196 -0.42 -10.83 -19.33
CA ILE A 196 -0.34 -11.46 -20.67
C ILE A 196 -1.16 -10.64 -21.68
N ALA A 197 -2.35 -10.16 -21.30
CA ALA A 197 -3.19 -9.36 -22.17
C ALA A 197 -2.60 -7.96 -22.48
N ASP A 198 -1.74 -7.42 -21.62
CA ASP A 198 -0.97 -6.18 -21.84
C ASP A 198 0.10 -6.30 -22.92
N THR A 199 0.53 -7.52 -23.28
CA THR A 199 1.38 -7.74 -24.47
C THR A 199 0.64 -7.51 -25.79
N GLY A 200 -0.68 -7.24 -25.72
CA GLY A 200 -1.57 -7.15 -26.88
C GLY A 200 -2.63 -6.05 -26.75
N PHE A 201 -3.83 -6.42 -26.33
CA PHE A 201 -5.02 -5.57 -26.39
C PHE A 201 -5.07 -4.55 -25.25
N LEU A 202 -4.85 -4.94 -23.99
CA LEU A 202 -5.11 -4.07 -22.82
C LEU A 202 -4.24 -2.81 -22.81
N SER A 203 -3.00 -2.90 -23.28
CA SER A 203 -2.07 -1.75 -23.39
C SER A 203 -2.32 -0.85 -24.60
N SER A 204 -3.16 -1.27 -25.56
CA SER A 204 -3.51 -0.47 -26.74
C SER A 204 -4.46 0.69 -26.37
N LEU A 205 -4.59 1.69 -27.26
CA LEU A 205 -5.54 2.79 -27.06
C LEU A 205 -6.98 2.28 -26.92
N ASP A 206 -7.39 1.34 -27.76
CA ASP A 206 -8.72 0.73 -27.71
C ASP A 206 -8.89 -0.12 -26.43
N GLY A 207 -7.81 -0.77 -25.97
CA GLY A 207 -7.79 -1.54 -24.72
C GLY A 207 -7.96 -0.66 -23.49
N ARG A 208 -7.22 0.44 -23.38
CA ARG A 208 -7.37 1.39 -22.27
C ARG A 208 -8.77 2.01 -22.24
N GLN A 209 -9.33 2.36 -23.40
CA GLN A 209 -10.71 2.81 -23.49
C GLN A 209 -11.69 1.70 -23.06
N TRP A 210 -11.46 0.47 -23.49
CA TRP A 210 -12.27 -0.68 -23.08
C TRP A 210 -12.23 -0.91 -21.57
N GLN A 211 -11.07 -0.76 -20.92
CA GLN A 211 -10.97 -0.89 -19.45
C GLN A 211 -11.91 0.10 -18.75
N LYS A 212 -11.94 1.37 -19.17
CA LYS A 212 -12.88 2.37 -18.63
C LYS A 212 -14.34 2.02 -18.89
N ASP A 213 -14.62 1.57 -20.11
CA ASP A 213 -15.98 1.21 -20.49
C ASP A 213 -16.45 -0.03 -19.74
N TYR A 214 -15.58 -1.01 -19.49
CA TYR A 214 -15.88 -2.16 -18.64
C TYR A 214 -16.15 -1.74 -17.18
N LEU A 215 -15.28 -0.91 -16.59
CA LEU A 215 -15.42 -0.41 -15.21
C LEU A 215 -16.69 0.44 -15.02
N SER A 216 -17.20 1.05 -16.10
CA SER A 216 -18.46 1.81 -16.08
C SER A 216 -19.68 1.05 -16.60
N GLY A 217 -19.54 -0.25 -16.92
CA GLY A 217 -20.63 -1.12 -17.39
C GLY A 217 -21.09 -0.87 -18.82
N LYS A 218 -20.29 -0.17 -19.63
CA LYS A 218 -20.54 0.17 -21.04
C LYS A 218 -19.96 -0.85 -22.03
N ALA A 219 -19.03 -1.69 -21.59
CA ALA A 219 -18.43 -2.75 -22.40
C ALA A 219 -18.41 -4.07 -21.63
N ASN A 220 -18.40 -5.20 -22.36
CA ASN A 220 -18.32 -6.53 -21.77
C ASN A 220 -17.16 -7.33 -22.40
N VAL A 221 -16.83 -8.51 -21.86
CA VAL A 221 -15.70 -9.33 -22.34
C VAL A 221 -16.05 -10.05 -23.64
N SER A 222 -17.14 -10.81 -23.68
CA SER A 222 -17.51 -11.71 -24.79
C SER A 222 -17.76 -10.98 -26.11
N ASP A 223 -18.27 -9.75 -26.03
CA ASP A 223 -18.64 -8.93 -27.19
C ASP A 223 -17.46 -8.09 -27.69
N THR A 224 -16.34 -8.10 -26.96
CA THR A 224 -15.14 -7.34 -27.30
C THR A 224 -14.12 -8.26 -27.96
N LYS A 225 -13.97 -8.12 -29.28
CA LYS A 225 -13.02 -8.91 -30.06
C LYS A 225 -11.60 -8.89 -29.47
N GLY A 226 -11.10 -7.71 -29.08
CA GLY A 226 -9.75 -7.58 -28.53
C GLY A 226 -9.54 -8.38 -27.25
N MET A 227 -10.54 -8.44 -26.37
CA MET A 227 -10.49 -9.28 -25.17
C MET A 227 -10.55 -10.77 -25.51
N MET A 228 -11.41 -11.17 -26.44
CA MET A 228 -11.47 -12.57 -26.86
C MET A 228 -10.16 -13.01 -27.54
N ASP A 229 -9.51 -12.15 -28.32
CA ASP A 229 -8.18 -12.40 -28.87
C ASP A 229 -7.14 -12.56 -27.74
N SER A 230 -7.23 -11.78 -26.66
CA SER A 230 -6.40 -11.96 -25.45
C SER A 230 -6.67 -13.29 -24.74
N MET A 231 -7.93 -13.74 -24.63
CA MET A 231 -8.27 -15.04 -24.03
C MET A 231 -7.69 -16.21 -24.84
N GLU A 232 -7.72 -16.14 -26.17
CA GLU A 232 -7.05 -17.12 -27.04
C GLU A 232 -5.52 -17.10 -26.85
N TYR A 233 -4.94 -15.91 -26.66
CA TYR A 233 -3.50 -15.82 -26.41
C TYR A 233 -3.13 -16.46 -25.06
N ILE A 234 -3.93 -16.25 -24.02
CA ILE A 234 -3.77 -16.89 -22.71
C ILE A 234 -3.92 -18.40 -22.79
N ARG A 235 -4.80 -18.93 -23.67
CA ARG A 235 -4.83 -20.36 -23.99
C ARG A 235 -3.48 -20.86 -24.52
N LYS A 236 -2.86 -20.15 -25.47
CA LYS A 236 -1.53 -20.53 -25.98
C LYS A 236 -0.48 -20.60 -24.87
N TRP A 237 -0.48 -19.65 -23.93
CA TRP A 237 0.42 -19.64 -22.78
C TRP A 237 0.21 -20.86 -21.86
N LYS A 238 -1.05 -21.25 -21.61
CA LYS A 238 -1.35 -22.46 -20.85
C LYS A 238 -0.94 -23.73 -21.59
N ASP A 239 -1.29 -23.84 -22.87
CA ASP A 239 -0.98 -25.02 -23.69
C ASP A 239 0.54 -25.26 -23.82
N LEU A 240 1.33 -24.17 -23.78
CA LEU A 240 2.79 -24.26 -23.78
C LEU A 240 3.37 -24.72 -22.42
N GLY A 241 2.60 -24.65 -21.34
CA GLY A 241 3.02 -25.00 -19.98
C GLY A 241 3.50 -23.82 -19.13
N MET A 242 3.37 -22.58 -19.61
CA MET A 242 3.76 -21.39 -18.83
C MET A 242 2.76 -21.04 -17.73
N LEU A 243 1.49 -21.43 -17.90
CA LEU A 243 0.42 -21.24 -16.91
C LEU A 243 -0.05 -22.57 -16.30
N ASP A 244 0.77 -23.62 -16.37
CA ASP A 244 0.48 -24.88 -15.70
C ASP A 244 0.75 -24.76 -14.20
N GLY A 245 -0.31 -24.66 -13.41
CA GLY A 245 -0.24 -24.60 -11.95
C GLY A 245 -0.30 -25.97 -11.27
N SER A 246 -0.37 -27.07 -12.01
CA SER A 246 -0.57 -28.41 -11.45
C SER A 246 0.63 -28.94 -10.66
N ASN A 247 1.83 -28.43 -10.96
CA ASN A 247 3.08 -28.78 -10.30
C ASN A 247 3.51 -27.78 -9.20
N SER A 248 2.66 -26.79 -8.91
CA SER A 248 2.90 -25.78 -7.88
C SER A 248 2.14 -26.10 -6.60
N ASP A 249 2.63 -25.58 -5.46
CA ASP A 249 1.90 -25.66 -4.20
C ASP A 249 0.83 -24.54 -4.12
N PRO A 250 -0.47 -24.88 -3.99
CA PRO A 250 -1.56 -23.90 -3.92
C PRO A 250 -1.76 -23.28 -2.53
N ILE A 251 -1.00 -23.70 -1.53
CA ILE A 251 -1.14 -23.27 -0.13
C ILE A 251 0.05 -22.42 0.30
N ASP A 252 1.25 -22.72 -0.19
CA ASP A 252 2.49 -22.07 0.24
C ASP A 252 3.46 -21.85 -0.93
N ASP A 253 3.57 -20.59 -1.38
CA ASP A 253 4.51 -20.23 -2.45
C ASP A 253 5.98 -20.43 -2.06
N ALA A 254 6.31 -20.57 -0.77
CA ALA A 254 7.67 -20.91 -0.36
C ALA A 254 8.09 -22.28 -0.88
N VAL A 255 7.17 -23.26 -0.88
CA VAL A 255 7.42 -24.59 -1.45
C VAL A 255 7.66 -24.48 -2.95
N THR A 256 6.85 -23.69 -3.66
CA THR A 256 7.01 -23.46 -5.11
C THR A 256 8.36 -22.79 -5.42
N ARG A 257 8.80 -21.82 -4.60
CA ARG A 257 10.13 -21.19 -4.75
C ARG A 257 11.26 -22.18 -4.46
N ASP A 258 11.14 -23.00 -3.42
CA ASP A 258 12.13 -24.02 -3.08
C ASP A 258 12.27 -25.05 -4.20
N ASP A 259 11.15 -25.44 -4.83
CA ASP A 259 11.16 -26.34 -6.00
C ASP A 259 11.82 -25.71 -7.22
N PHE A 260 11.60 -24.42 -7.47
CA PHE A 260 12.28 -23.69 -8.53
C PHE A 260 13.80 -23.60 -8.29
N ILE A 261 14.22 -23.30 -7.05
CA ILE A 261 15.62 -23.14 -6.64
C ILE A 261 16.42 -24.44 -6.72
N LYS A 262 15.77 -25.63 -6.71
CA LYS A 262 16.44 -26.93 -6.93
C LYS A 262 17.09 -27.06 -8.32
N GLY A 263 16.81 -26.15 -9.26
CA GLY A 263 17.63 -25.93 -10.45
C GLY A 263 17.28 -26.76 -11.69
N ASN A 264 16.10 -27.42 -11.74
CA ASN A 264 15.62 -28.14 -12.94
C ASN A 264 14.43 -27.47 -13.64
N THR A 265 14.13 -26.21 -13.30
CA THR A 265 13.03 -25.44 -13.89
C THR A 265 13.55 -24.16 -14.53
N LEU A 266 13.14 -23.87 -15.76
CA LEU A 266 13.62 -22.69 -16.51
C LEU A 266 13.00 -21.39 -16.05
N PHE A 267 11.67 -21.36 -15.87
CA PHE A 267 10.92 -20.15 -15.60
C PHE A 267 10.06 -20.24 -14.35
N MET A 268 9.79 -19.09 -13.72
CA MET A 268 8.80 -18.98 -12.66
C MET A 268 7.92 -17.74 -12.86
N LEU A 269 6.60 -17.94 -12.80
CA LEU A 269 5.62 -16.85 -12.65
C LEU A 269 5.40 -16.56 -11.16
N GLY A 270 5.43 -15.28 -10.77
CA GLY A 270 5.23 -14.85 -9.40
C GLY A 270 6.30 -13.87 -8.92
N SER A 271 6.34 -13.66 -7.60
CA SER A 271 7.34 -12.81 -6.96
C SER A 271 8.71 -13.49 -6.92
N GLN A 272 9.73 -12.74 -7.31
CA GLN A 272 11.14 -13.13 -7.18
C GLN A 272 11.68 -13.01 -5.74
N ASN A 273 10.91 -12.45 -4.81
CA ASN A 273 11.36 -12.20 -3.44
C ASN A 273 11.80 -13.51 -2.77
N GLY A 274 13.02 -13.49 -2.21
CA GLY A 274 13.61 -14.65 -1.53
C GLY A 274 14.29 -15.67 -2.46
N ILE A 275 14.29 -15.46 -3.79
CA ILE A 275 15.04 -16.31 -4.73
C ILE A 275 16.48 -15.85 -4.86
N THR A 276 16.68 -14.55 -5.11
CA THR A 276 17.99 -13.95 -5.41
C THR A 276 18.94 -13.88 -4.22
N ASP A 277 18.42 -13.96 -3.00
CA ASP A 277 19.21 -13.88 -1.75
C ASP A 277 19.39 -15.26 -1.07
N SER A 278 19.01 -16.37 -1.73
CA SER A 278 19.03 -17.70 -1.12
C SER A 278 20.40 -18.38 -1.20
N ASP A 279 20.95 -18.79 -0.07
CA ASP A 279 22.17 -19.62 0.02
C ASP A 279 21.92 -21.09 -0.41
N ALA A 280 20.68 -21.47 -0.73
CA ALA A 280 20.31 -22.84 -1.06
C ALA A 280 20.72 -23.27 -2.47
N THR A 281 21.13 -22.33 -3.33
CA THR A 281 21.58 -22.61 -4.70
C THR A 281 22.78 -21.74 -5.09
N THR A 282 23.51 -22.20 -6.10
CA THR A 282 24.53 -21.40 -6.79
C THR A 282 24.03 -20.88 -8.14
N ASP A 283 22.80 -21.20 -8.51
CA ASP A 283 22.21 -20.74 -9.77
C ASP A 283 21.96 -19.23 -9.71
N GLU A 284 22.20 -18.57 -10.84
CA GLU A 284 21.90 -17.16 -11.03
C GLU A 284 20.55 -16.99 -11.73
N PHE A 285 19.81 -15.95 -11.35
CA PHE A 285 18.48 -15.68 -11.87
C PHE A 285 18.42 -14.31 -12.56
N GLY A 286 17.48 -14.18 -13.49
CA GLY A 286 17.14 -12.92 -14.15
C GLY A 286 15.64 -12.79 -14.35
N LEU A 287 15.21 -11.64 -14.86
CA LEU A 287 13.84 -11.38 -15.25
C LEU A 287 13.76 -11.27 -16.77
N MET A 288 12.73 -11.87 -17.36
CA MET A 288 12.33 -11.63 -18.74
C MET A 288 10.93 -10.99 -18.77
N PRO A 289 10.57 -10.25 -19.83
CA PRO A 289 9.27 -9.61 -19.90
C PRO A 289 8.17 -10.64 -20.21
N TYR A 290 6.91 -10.23 -20.05
CA TYR A 290 5.81 -10.94 -20.69
C TYR A 290 5.92 -10.77 -22.21
N LEU A 291 5.77 -11.87 -22.94
CA LEU A 291 6.09 -11.93 -24.36
C LEU A 291 4.85 -11.73 -25.23
N SER A 292 4.98 -10.84 -26.20
CA SER A 292 4.09 -10.75 -27.36
C SER A 292 4.46 -11.79 -28.42
N GLU A 293 3.53 -12.07 -29.34
CA GLU A 293 3.70 -13.11 -30.36
C GLU A 293 4.99 -12.94 -31.18
N ASP A 294 5.36 -11.71 -31.53
CA ASP A 294 6.53 -11.38 -32.34
C ASP A 294 7.65 -10.62 -31.59
N GLY A 295 7.48 -10.40 -30.28
CA GLY A 295 8.43 -9.68 -29.46
C GLY A 295 8.30 -8.16 -29.46
N SER A 296 7.48 -7.57 -30.35
CA SER A 296 7.41 -6.11 -30.55
C SER A 296 6.70 -5.34 -29.43
N LYS A 297 5.95 -6.05 -28.58
CA LYS A 297 5.15 -5.48 -27.48
C LYS A 297 5.41 -6.20 -26.16
N ASN A 298 6.64 -6.68 -25.98
CA ASN A 298 7.01 -7.28 -24.70
C ASN A 298 6.96 -6.23 -23.60
N VAL A 299 6.44 -6.59 -22.43
CA VAL A 299 6.27 -5.66 -21.32
C VAL A 299 6.75 -6.24 -20.01
N TYR A 300 7.42 -5.39 -19.24
CA TYR A 300 7.55 -5.54 -17.79
C TYR A 300 6.41 -4.81 -17.10
N ILE A 301 5.85 -5.39 -16.04
CA ILE A 301 4.73 -4.75 -15.34
C ILE A 301 5.27 -3.96 -14.18
N LEU A 302 4.84 -2.72 -14.05
CA LEU A 302 5.32 -1.81 -13.04
C LEU A 302 4.21 -1.45 -12.06
N SER A 303 4.55 -1.51 -10.78
CA SER A 303 3.71 -0.99 -9.71
C SER A 303 4.47 0.07 -8.97
N VAL A 304 3.93 1.28 -8.92
CA VAL A 304 4.44 2.34 -8.08
C VAL A 304 4.15 1.99 -6.62
N GLY A 305 5.15 2.13 -5.75
CA GLY A 305 4.98 1.93 -4.31
C GLY A 305 4.25 3.09 -3.64
N ARG A 306 4.62 4.32 -4.01
CA ARG A 306 4.02 5.58 -3.54
C ARG A 306 4.05 6.62 -4.62
N TYR A 307 3.00 7.44 -4.67
CA TYR A 307 2.99 8.69 -5.40
C TYR A 307 3.06 9.88 -4.44
N TYR A 308 3.60 11.01 -4.87
CA TYR A 308 3.65 12.25 -4.08
C TYR A 308 3.15 13.44 -4.88
N GLY A 309 2.26 14.23 -4.27
CA GLY A 309 1.71 15.44 -4.86
C GLY A 309 1.64 16.57 -3.84
N LEU A 310 1.47 17.79 -4.35
CA LEU A 310 1.28 18.97 -3.52
C LEU A 310 -0.20 19.37 -3.50
N ASN A 311 -0.71 19.62 -2.31
CA ASN A 311 -2.09 20.07 -2.13
C ASN A 311 -2.27 21.47 -2.72
N LYS A 312 -3.33 21.63 -3.53
CA LYS A 312 -3.64 22.88 -4.22
C LYS A 312 -3.90 24.05 -3.29
N LYS A 313 -4.35 23.79 -2.05
CA LYS A 313 -4.54 24.83 -1.02
C LYS A 313 -3.24 25.57 -0.65
N LEU A 314 -2.07 25.03 -0.98
CA LEU A 314 -0.80 25.75 -0.83
C LEU A 314 -0.75 27.05 -1.66
N GLU A 315 -1.55 27.20 -2.72
CA GLU A 315 -1.67 28.47 -3.47
C GLU A 315 -2.11 29.64 -2.59
N ASP A 316 -2.83 29.36 -1.49
CA ASP A 316 -3.30 30.37 -0.54
C ASP A 316 -2.20 30.82 0.45
N ASP A 317 -1.07 30.10 0.53
CA ASP A 317 0.08 30.42 1.38
C ASP A 317 1.41 30.36 0.60
N PRO A 318 1.88 31.49 0.05
CA PRO A 318 3.10 31.54 -0.76
C PRO A 318 4.38 31.06 -0.03
N GLN A 319 4.49 31.29 1.28
CA GLN A 319 5.67 30.85 2.03
C GLN A 319 5.65 29.34 2.20
N LYS A 320 4.49 28.78 2.55
CA LYS A 320 4.33 27.34 2.71
C LYS A 320 4.48 26.59 1.39
N LEU A 321 3.99 27.17 0.29
CA LEU A 321 4.19 26.66 -1.05
C LEU A 321 5.68 26.63 -1.44
N GLU A 322 6.43 27.70 -1.17
CA GLU A 322 7.86 27.74 -1.45
C GLU A 322 8.60 26.62 -0.70
N ASP A 323 8.31 26.44 0.58
CA ASP A 323 8.93 25.39 1.39
C ASP A 323 8.50 23.98 0.93
N ALA A 324 7.22 23.77 0.61
CA ALA A 324 6.76 22.49 0.07
C ALA A 324 7.44 22.14 -1.27
N LEU A 325 7.66 23.13 -2.14
CA LEU A 325 8.40 22.94 -3.40
C LEU A 325 9.87 22.58 -3.17
N LYS A 326 10.52 23.16 -2.16
CA LYS A 326 11.89 22.78 -1.75
C LYS A 326 11.95 21.34 -1.24
N VAL A 327 10.95 20.91 -0.47
CA VAL A 327 10.85 19.50 -0.04
C VAL A 327 10.65 18.58 -1.25
N MET A 328 9.82 18.97 -2.23
CA MET A 328 9.64 18.21 -3.48
C MET A 328 10.90 18.16 -4.34
N GLU A 329 11.73 19.20 -4.33
CA GLU A 329 13.04 19.22 -4.99
C GLU A 329 13.96 18.14 -4.40
N VAL A 330 14.06 18.05 -3.07
CA VAL A 330 14.83 17.00 -2.40
C VAL A 330 14.22 15.63 -2.66
N LEU A 331 12.90 15.49 -2.50
CA LEU A 331 12.19 14.24 -2.77
C LEU A 331 12.44 13.71 -4.19
N SER A 332 12.56 14.62 -5.17
CA SER A 332 12.76 14.30 -6.59
C SER A 332 14.22 14.06 -6.99
N THR A 333 15.01 13.49 -6.09
CA THR A 333 16.41 13.07 -6.31
C THR A 333 16.60 11.61 -5.89
N VAL A 334 17.67 10.98 -6.41
CA VAL A 334 18.06 9.63 -6.00
C VAL A 334 18.27 9.57 -4.49
N GLU A 335 19.03 10.50 -3.92
CA GLU A 335 19.35 10.56 -2.50
C GLU A 335 18.10 10.79 -1.64
N GLY A 336 17.30 11.79 -1.98
CA GLY A 336 16.10 12.14 -1.22
C GLY A 336 15.06 11.03 -1.22
N THR A 337 14.71 10.48 -2.38
CA THR A 337 13.77 9.34 -2.41
C THR A 337 14.36 8.10 -1.74
N SER A 338 15.66 7.79 -1.94
CA SER A 338 16.26 6.60 -1.32
C SER A 338 16.23 6.66 0.21
N SER A 339 16.33 7.87 0.79
CA SER A 339 16.26 8.06 2.24
C SER A 339 14.91 7.74 2.87
N LEU A 340 13.85 7.53 2.08
CA LEU A 340 12.53 7.08 2.54
C LEU A 340 12.41 5.55 2.64
N TYR A 341 13.38 4.81 2.09
CA TYR A 341 13.30 3.35 2.01
C TYR A 341 14.48 2.70 2.75
N PRO A 342 14.25 1.58 3.46
CA PRO A 342 15.35 0.77 3.97
C PRO A 342 16.26 0.27 2.84
N GLU A 343 17.58 0.20 3.09
CA GLU A 343 18.57 -0.26 2.10
C GLU A 343 18.21 -1.61 1.47
N ALA A 344 17.70 -2.55 2.29
CA ALA A 344 17.26 -3.86 1.81
C ALA A 344 16.12 -3.79 0.78
N SER A 345 15.24 -2.79 0.88
CA SER A 345 14.13 -2.58 -0.06
C SER A 345 14.58 -1.92 -1.36
N LEU A 346 15.66 -1.13 -1.33
CA LEU A 346 16.19 -0.45 -2.52
C LEU A 346 16.72 -1.43 -3.58
N LYS A 347 17.28 -2.58 -3.16
CA LYS A 347 17.72 -3.63 -4.10
C LYS A 347 16.57 -4.20 -4.95
N ALA A 348 15.36 -4.20 -4.40
CA ALA A 348 14.15 -4.65 -5.05
C ALA A 348 13.31 -3.50 -5.65
N SER A 349 13.83 -2.28 -5.66
CA SER A 349 13.12 -1.09 -6.13
C SER A 349 13.81 -0.47 -7.33
N LEU A 350 13.03 0.05 -8.27
CA LEU A 350 13.50 0.87 -9.36
C LEU A 350 13.10 2.32 -9.11
N LEU A 351 14.10 3.21 -9.02
CA LEU A 351 13.85 4.63 -8.88
C LEU A 351 13.45 5.27 -10.23
N PRO A 352 12.61 6.31 -10.22
CA PRO A 352 12.06 6.94 -11.42
C PRO A 352 13.03 7.91 -12.12
N PHE A 353 14.26 8.06 -11.63
CA PHE A 353 15.17 9.15 -12.02
C PHE A 353 16.15 8.77 -13.13
N LYS A 354 16.54 9.74 -13.96
CA LYS A 354 17.46 9.56 -15.09
C LYS A 354 18.87 9.18 -14.67
N ASP A 355 19.29 9.59 -13.49
CA ASP A 355 20.60 9.35 -12.90
C ASP A 355 20.63 8.16 -11.94
N ALA A 356 19.47 7.55 -11.66
CA ALA A 356 19.38 6.33 -10.89
C ALA A 356 20.08 5.19 -11.62
N LYS A 357 21.00 4.50 -10.92
CA LYS A 357 21.66 3.29 -11.42
C LYS A 357 20.95 2.06 -10.88
N ALA A 358 20.70 1.10 -11.77
CA ALA A 358 20.08 -0.17 -11.42
C ALA A 358 21.09 -1.32 -11.26
N ASP A 359 22.39 -1.07 -11.50
CA ASP A 359 23.44 -2.09 -11.51
C ASP A 359 23.48 -2.94 -10.23
N ASP A 360 23.23 -2.32 -9.07
CA ASP A 360 23.23 -2.96 -7.76
C ASP A 360 21.83 -3.46 -7.32
N THR A 361 20.86 -3.48 -8.25
CA THR A 361 19.47 -3.91 -8.02
C THR A 361 19.15 -5.19 -8.80
N TYR A 362 18.03 -5.84 -8.49
CA TYR A 362 17.52 -6.98 -9.27
C TYR A 362 17.12 -6.62 -10.71
N TYR A 363 17.16 -5.34 -11.07
CA TYR A 363 16.71 -4.83 -12.37
C TYR A 363 17.86 -4.39 -13.29
N GLY A 364 19.12 -4.56 -12.88
CA GLY A 364 20.29 -4.12 -13.65
C GLY A 364 20.28 -4.62 -15.10
N ASP A 365 19.96 -5.90 -15.33
CA ASP A 365 19.94 -6.50 -16.66
C ASP A 365 18.79 -6.01 -17.56
N ILE A 366 17.75 -5.41 -16.97
CA ILE A 366 16.50 -5.08 -17.66
C ILE A 366 16.20 -3.58 -17.69
N VAL A 367 17.00 -2.76 -17.01
CA VAL A 367 16.76 -1.33 -16.82
C VAL A 367 16.67 -0.57 -18.15
N ASP A 368 17.48 -0.94 -19.14
CA ASP A 368 17.47 -0.29 -20.45
C ASP A 368 16.15 -0.54 -21.19
N ALA A 369 15.62 -1.77 -21.14
CA ALA A 369 14.33 -2.11 -21.74
C ALA A 369 13.19 -1.36 -21.05
N ILE A 370 13.27 -1.29 -19.72
CA ILE A 370 12.31 -0.56 -18.90
C ILE A 370 12.34 0.95 -19.20
N ASN A 371 13.52 1.56 -19.26
CA ASN A 371 13.70 2.98 -19.56
C ASN A 371 13.30 3.34 -20.99
N ALA A 372 13.42 2.39 -21.93
CA ALA A 372 12.90 2.52 -23.29
C ALA A 372 11.37 2.49 -23.38
N GLY A 373 10.67 2.19 -22.27
CA GLY A 373 9.21 2.16 -22.19
C GLY A 373 8.59 0.82 -22.52
N ASN A 374 9.33 -0.29 -22.44
CA ASN A 374 8.79 -1.65 -22.58
C ASN A 374 8.06 -2.07 -21.29
N THR A 375 7.07 -1.28 -20.89
CA THR A 375 6.38 -1.38 -19.60
C THR A 375 4.87 -1.24 -19.74
N ALA A 376 4.13 -1.83 -18.80
CA ALA A 376 2.72 -1.58 -18.58
C ALA A 376 2.44 -1.41 -17.08
N PRO A 377 1.45 -0.60 -16.68
CA PRO A 377 1.08 -0.45 -15.28
C PRO A 377 0.38 -1.70 -14.75
N LEU A 378 0.52 -1.98 -13.46
CA LEU A 378 -0.26 -3.02 -12.78
C LEU A 378 -1.76 -2.63 -12.76
N ILE A 379 -2.60 -3.41 -13.42
CA ILE A 379 -4.05 -3.14 -13.54
C ILE A 379 -4.81 -3.66 -12.32
N TYR A 380 -4.86 -2.90 -11.22
CA TYR A 380 -5.71 -3.22 -10.04
C TYR A 380 -6.78 -2.16 -9.75
N SER A 381 -6.47 -0.88 -9.99
CA SER A 381 -7.36 0.25 -9.66
C SER A 381 -8.72 0.13 -10.37
N GLY A 382 -9.81 0.10 -9.60
CA GLY A 382 -11.18 -0.07 -10.10
C GLY A 382 -11.62 -1.53 -10.30
N TRP A 383 -10.70 -2.49 -10.22
CA TRP A 383 -10.97 -3.93 -10.42
C TRP A 383 -11.09 -4.71 -9.10
N GLU A 384 -11.10 -4.03 -7.95
CA GLU A 384 -10.99 -4.62 -6.62
C GLU A 384 -12.06 -5.68 -6.37
N ASN A 385 -13.28 -5.44 -6.85
CA ASN A 385 -14.45 -6.31 -6.66
C ASN A 385 -14.47 -7.57 -7.54
N THR A 386 -13.58 -7.68 -8.53
CA THR A 386 -13.46 -8.88 -9.37
C THR A 386 -12.09 -9.56 -9.25
N LEU A 387 -11.09 -8.87 -8.69
CA LEU A 387 -9.72 -9.35 -8.58
C LEU A 387 -9.64 -10.74 -7.93
N VAL A 388 -10.32 -10.94 -6.79
CA VAL A 388 -10.28 -12.21 -6.05
C VAL A 388 -11.07 -13.31 -6.76
N THR A 389 -12.29 -13.03 -7.21
CA THR A 389 -13.21 -14.00 -7.80
C THR A 389 -12.73 -14.46 -9.17
N THR A 390 -12.40 -13.51 -10.07
CA THR A 390 -11.79 -13.82 -11.36
C THR A 390 -10.41 -14.44 -11.19
N GLY A 391 -9.60 -13.93 -10.25
CA GLY A 391 -8.29 -14.49 -9.98
C GLY A 391 -8.36 -15.95 -9.53
N THR A 392 -9.26 -16.28 -8.61
CA THR A 392 -9.53 -17.67 -8.19
C THR A 392 -9.94 -18.54 -9.39
N LYS A 393 -10.84 -18.04 -10.25
CA LYS A 393 -11.27 -18.78 -11.45
C LYS A 393 -10.12 -19.02 -12.42
N MET A 394 -9.23 -18.05 -12.57
CA MET A 394 -8.03 -18.18 -13.38
C MET A 394 -7.05 -19.20 -12.78
N LEU A 395 -6.87 -19.24 -11.46
CA LEU A 395 -6.08 -20.27 -10.79
C LEU A 395 -6.69 -21.68 -10.96
N GLU A 396 -8.03 -21.80 -10.96
CA GLU A 396 -8.71 -23.05 -11.29
C GLU A 396 -8.44 -23.46 -12.75
N TYR A 397 -8.46 -22.51 -13.69
CA TYR A 397 -8.10 -22.76 -15.09
C TYR A 397 -6.64 -23.22 -15.23
N MET A 398 -5.71 -22.60 -14.50
CA MET A 398 -4.30 -23.03 -14.45
C MET A 398 -4.13 -24.47 -13.93
N GLN A 399 -5.04 -24.94 -13.07
CA GLN A 399 -5.06 -26.28 -12.48
C GLN A 399 -6.00 -27.28 -13.20
N ASP A 400 -6.48 -26.96 -14.41
CA ASP A 400 -7.41 -27.78 -15.20
C ASP A 400 -8.77 -28.04 -14.51
N LYS A 401 -9.16 -27.18 -13.57
CA LYS A 401 -10.44 -27.22 -12.84
C LYS A 401 -11.51 -26.32 -13.46
N ALA A 402 -11.14 -25.42 -14.36
CA ALA A 402 -12.04 -24.52 -15.08
C ALA A 402 -11.59 -24.34 -16.54
N THR A 403 -12.47 -23.78 -17.37
CA THR A 403 -12.12 -23.35 -18.74
C THR A 403 -11.88 -21.85 -18.81
N ILE A 404 -11.20 -21.36 -19.85
CA ILE A 404 -11.05 -19.90 -20.04
C ILE A 404 -12.41 -19.22 -20.27
N GLU A 405 -13.40 -19.92 -20.83
CA GLU A 405 -14.78 -19.45 -20.93
C GLU A 405 -15.42 -19.23 -19.54
N ASP A 406 -15.04 -20.02 -18.53
CA ASP A 406 -15.54 -19.82 -17.18
C ASP A 406 -14.86 -18.60 -16.51
N VAL A 407 -13.59 -18.33 -16.84
CA VAL A 407 -12.91 -17.07 -16.45
C VAL A 407 -13.61 -15.87 -17.09
N VAL A 408 -13.93 -15.94 -18.39
CA VAL A 408 -14.71 -14.89 -19.08
C VAL A 408 -16.03 -14.66 -18.37
N LYS A 409 -16.85 -15.71 -18.16
CA LYS A 409 -18.13 -15.58 -17.46
C LYS A 409 -17.99 -15.01 -16.05
N GLN A 410 -16.91 -15.32 -15.34
CA GLN A 410 -16.68 -14.77 -14.00
C GLN A 410 -16.49 -13.25 -14.04
N LEU A 411 -15.65 -12.74 -14.96
CA LEU A 411 -15.51 -11.31 -15.18
C LEU A 411 -16.87 -10.65 -15.48
N GLU A 412 -17.62 -11.19 -16.44
CA GLU A 412 -18.92 -10.61 -16.82
C GLU A 412 -19.94 -10.66 -15.68
N HIS A 413 -19.91 -11.73 -14.87
CA HIS A 413 -20.76 -11.86 -13.69
C HIS A 413 -20.43 -10.83 -12.62
N ASP A 414 -19.14 -10.58 -12.40
CA ASP A 414 -18.66 -9.65 -11.38
C ASP A 414 -18.85 -8.18 -11.79
N GLN A 415 -19.09 -7.89 -13.07
CA GLN A 415 -19.22 -6.53 -13.57
C GLN A 415 -20.29 -5.72 -12.81
N GLU A 416 -21.41 -6.34 -12.42
CA GLU A 416 -22.43 -5.64 -11.63
C GLU A 416 -21.86 -5.14 -10.29
N SER A 417 -21.05 -5.96 -9.62
CA SER A 417 -20.37 -5.62 -8.37
C SER A 417 -19.27 -4.57 -8.57
N VAL A 418 -18.58 -4.60 -9.72
CA VAL A 418 -17.59 -3.57 -10.10
C VAL A 418 -18.29 -2.22 -10.30
N VAL A 419 -19.34 -2.18 -11.11
CA VAL A 419 -20.07 -0.95 -11.47
C VAL A 419 -20.86 -0.38 -10.30
N ASN A 420 -21.53 -1.24 -9.53
CA ASN A 420 -22.43 -0.83 -8.45
C ASN A 420 -21.83 -1.08 -7.07
N ASN A 421 -20.51 -0.91 -6.92
CA ASN A 421 -19.81 -1.10 -5.64
C ASN A 421 -20.40 -0.21 -4.54
N LYS A 422 -21.35 -0.75 -3.79
CA LYS A 422 -21.98 -0.12 -2.64
C LYS A 422 -21.68 -1.00 -1.44
N PRO A 423 -20.59 -0.73 -0.71
CA PRO A 423 -20.29 -1.46 0.50
C PRO A 423 -21.45 -1.34 1.48
N GLU A 424 -21.67 -2.40 2.26
CA GLU A 424 -22.70 -2.42 3.28
C GLU A 424 -22.46 -1.27 4.29
N VAL A 425 -23.49 -0.45 4.47
CA VAL A 425 -23.47 0.65 5.43
C VAL A 425 -23.81 0.09 6.81
N ILE A 426 -22.88 0.21 7.75
CA ILE A 426 -23.00 -0.25 9.13
C ILE A 426 -23.75 0.80 9.96
N THR A 427 -23.33 2.06 9.83
CA THR A 427 -23.94 3.21 10.51
C THR A 427 -23.60 4.51 9.75
N THR A 428 -23.99 5.66 10.28
CA THR A 428 -23.66 6.97 9.72
C THR A 428 -23.08 7.86 10.81
N THR A 429 -21.86 8.34 10.60
CA THR A 429 -21.24 9.37 11.44
C THR A 429 -21.76 10.75 11.05
N THR A 430 -22.24 11.53 12.02
CA THR A 430 -22.88 12.84 11.76
C THR A 430 -21.91 14.01 11.81
N GLU A 431 -20.70 13.78 12.31
CA GLU A 431 -19.63 14.77 12.45
C GLU A 431 -18.27 14.06 12.37
N VAL A 432 -17.20 14.84 12.34
CA VAL A 432 -15.85 14.29 12.50
C VAL A 432 -15.69 13.80 13.93
N ILE A 433 -15.34 12.54 14.11
CA ILE A 433 -15.00 11.95 15.41
C ILE A 433 -13.48 11.90 15.51
N SER A 434 -12.90 12.63 16.45
CA SER A 434 -11.47 12.70 16.70
C SER A 434 -10.83 11.32 16.89
N GLN A 435 -9.53 11.21 16.61
CA GLN A 435 -8.78 9.96 16.79
C GLN A 435 -8.86 9.43 18.23
N GLU A 436 -8.79 10.31 19.23
CA GLU A 436 -8.92 9.94 20.64
C GLU A 436 -10.31 9.32 20.93
N ASN A 437 -11.38 9.94 20.44
CA ASN A 437 -12.73 9.42 20.64
C ASN A 437 -13.02 8.19 19.78
N CYS A 438 -12.38 8.04 18.62
CA CYS A 438 -12.34 6.77 17.89
C CYS A 438 -11.69 5.67 18.75
N ALA A 439 -10.58 5.96 19.43
CA ALA A 439 -9.94 5.01 20.35
C ALA A 439 -10.82 4.67 21.56
N LYS A 440 -11.61 5.62 22.07
CA LYS A 440 -12.64 5.34 23.09
C LYS A 440 -13.73 4.40 22.58
N LEU A 441 -14.25 4.64 21.38
CA LEU A 441 -15.26 3.79 20.75
C LEU A 441 -14.72 2.37 20.51
N VAL A 442 -13.50 2.25 19.98
CA VAL A 442 -12.81 0.97 19.78
C VAL A 442 -12.57 0.27 21.12
N GLY A 443 -12.12 0.99 22.15
CA GLY A 443 -11.88 0.41 23.47
C GLY A 443 -13.17 -0.13 24.10
N ARG A 444 -14.29 0.59 23.95
CA ARG A 444 -15.61 0.11 24.38
C ARG A 444 -16.04 -1.13 23.60
N CYS A 445 -15.90 -1.11 22.29
CA CYS A 445 -16.17 -2.24 21.42
C CYS A 445 -15.40 -3.48 21.90
N PHE A 446 -14.09 -3.34 22.10
CA PHE A 446 -13.22 -4.45 22.48
C PHE A 446 -13.52 -4.96 23.90
N ALA A 447 -13.76 -4.05 24.84
CA ALA A 447 -14.11 -4.43 26.20
C ALA A 447 -15.45 -5.17 26.27
N GLN A 448 -16.48 -4.68 25.57
CA GLN A 448 -17.79 -5.34 25.51
C GLN A 448 -17.73 -6.70 24.83
N ALA A 449 -16.99 -6.82 23.72
CA ALA A 449 -16.87 -8.07 22.99
C ALA A 449 -16.15 -9.16 23.80
N THR A 450 -15.22 -8.79 24.67
CA THR A 450 -14.38 -9.72 25.46
C THR A 450 -14.82 -9.86 26.92
N ASP A 451 -15.96 -9.27 27.31
CA ASP A 451 -16.41 -9.17 28.70
C ASP A 451 -15.33 -8.58 29.65
N SER A 452 -14.49 -7.65 29.14
CA SER A 452 -13.47 -6.96 29.92
C SER A 452 -14.04 -5.79 30.71
N ASP A 453 -13.46 -5.49 31.87
CA ASP A 453 -13.89 -4.39 32.73
C ASP A 453 -13.61 -3.01 32.10
N LEU A 454 -12.53 -2.91 31.31
CA LEU A 454 -12.06 -1.69 30.68
C LEU A 454 -11.15 -2.00 29.48
N ALA A 455 -10.68 -0.95 28.78
CA ALA A 455 -9.69 -1.08 27.72
C ALA A 455 -8.55 -0.05 27.80
N LEU A 456 -7.38 -0.44 27.29
CA LEU A 456 -6.26 0.45 26.95
C LEU A 456 -6.03 0.37 25.45
N VAL A 457 -6.17 1.49 24.74
CA VAL A 457 -6.05 1.54 23.29
C VAL A 457 -4.95 2.51 22.90
N SER A 458 -3.92 2.04 22.21
CA SER A 458 -2.83 2.90 21.76
C SER A 458 -3.24 3.81 20.60
N LEU A 459 -2.69 5.03 20.55
CA LEU A 459 -2.88 5.99 19.46
C LEU A 459 -1.69 5.99 18.49
N GLY A 460 -2.02 6.09 17.21
CA GLY A 460 -1.03 6.26 16.15
C GLY A 460 -0.52 7.69 16.12
N THR A 461 0.79 7.86 16.25
CA THR A 461 1.50 9.12 16.02
C THR A 461 2.87 8.77 15.48
N TRP A 462 3.53 9.71 14.82
CA TRP A 462 4.91 9.51 14.41
C TRP A 462 5.84 9.94 15.55
N ILE A 463 6.85 9.14 15.83
CA ILE A 463 7.86 9.38 16.84
C ILE A 463 9.23 9.10 16.22
N SER A 464 10.05 10.15 16.10
CA SER A 464 11.44 10.05 15.66
C SER A 464 12.21 9.01 16.48
N GLY A 465 13.00 8.18 15.79
CA GLY A 465 13.82 7.13 16.37
C GLY A 465 13.10 5.79 16.61
N ASN A 466 11.80 5.68 16.32
CA ASN A 466 11.06 4.41 16.42
C ASN A 466 11.13 3.54 15.16
N GLY A 467 11.81 4.00 14.11
CA GLY A 467 11.99 3.26 12.87
C GLY A 467 10.69 3.12 12.06
N LEU A 468 10.60 2.08 11.23
CA LEU A 468 9.47 1.84 10.32
C LEU A 468 8.19 1.36 11.04
N ASN A 469 8.34 0.65 12.15
CA ASN A 469 7.23 0.03 12.89
C ASN A 469 6.63 1.01 13.92
N GLN A 470 6.07 2.11 13.42
CA GLN A 470 5.59 3.27 14.19
C GLN A 470 4.31 3.02 15.04
N ASN A 471 4.02 1.77 15.44
CA ASN A 471 2.81 1.26 16.14
C ASN A 471 1.69 0.73 15.21
N ASN A 472 1.73 -0.57 14.90
CA ASN A 472 0.70 -1.23 14.08
C ASN A 472 -0.55 -1.66 14.86
N ASP A 473 -0.58 -1.42 16.18
CA ASP A 473 -1.66 -1.83 17.08
C ASP A 473 -2.46 -0.62 17.59
N CYS A 474 -2.49 0.45 16.80
CA CYS A 474 -3.13 1.69 17.19
C CYS A 474 -4.42 1.98 16.45
N VAL A 475 -5.20 2.88 17.04
CA VAL A 475 -6.16 3.68 16.28
C VAL A 475 -5.38 4.81 15.63
N SER A 476 -5.21 4.75 14.30
CA SER A 476 -4.36 5.67 13.52
C SER A 476 -5.07 6.91 12.98
N SER A 477 -6.40 6.96 13.01
CA SER A 477 -7.15 7.98 12.28
C SER A 477 -8.43 8.41 12.98
N LYS A 478 -8.96 9.56 12.54
CA LYS A 478 -10.29 10.08 12.87
C LYS A 478 -11.35 9.50 11.93
N MET A 479 -12.63 9.54 12.33
CA MET A 479 -13.76 9.27 11.43
C MET A 479 -14.29 10.59 10.85
N TYR A 480 -14.69 10.57 9.59
CA TYR A 480 -15.36 11.69 8.92
C TYR A 480 -16.88 11.56 9.03
N ALA A 481 -17.62 12.63 8.73
CA ALA A 481 -19.08 12.63 8.73
C ALA A 481 -19.64 11.99 7.44
N LYS A 482 -19.89 10.68 7.45
CA LYS A 482 -20.30 9.91 6.26
C LYS A 482 -20.99 8.59 6.64
N GLU A 483 -21.47 7.86 5.65
CA GLU A 483 -21.82 6.45 5.82
C GLU A 483 -20.54 5.66 6.14
N LEU A 484 -20.61 4.82 7.19
CA LEU A 484 -19.51 4.02 7.69
C LEU A 484 -19.67 2.58 7.19
N THR A 485 -18.62 2.05 6.60
CA THR A 485 -18.58 0.71 6.00
C THR A 485 -17.56 -0.18 6.68
N VAL A 486 -17.52 -1.47 6.30
CA VAL A 486 -16.51 -2.43 6.78
C VAL A 486 -15.08 -1.96 6.45
N ASP A 487 -14.90 -1.36 5.27
CA ASP A 487 -13.61 -0.84 4.82
C ASP A 487 -13.14 0.31 5.71
N ASP A 488 -14.05 1.24 6.06
CA ASP A 488 -13.75 2.33 6.98
C ASP A 488 -13.37 1.81 8.37
N LEU A 489 -14.10 0.83 8.88
CA LEU A 489 -13.75 0.19 10.15
C LEU A 489 -12.37 -0.47 10.09
N SER A 490 -12.05 -1.18 9.01
CA SER A 490 -10.74 -1.84 8.83
C SER A 490 -9.57 -0.85 8.82
N ALA A 491 -9.81 0.40 8.42
CA ALA A 491 -8.80 1.45 8.43
C ALA A 491 -8.59 2.10 9.81
N ILE A 492 -9.55 1.93 10.74
CA ILE A 492 -9.55 2.60 12.05
C ILE A 492 -9.23 1.63 13.18
N ILE A 493 -9.79 0.43 13.14
CA ILE A 493 -9.64 -0.53 14.24
C ILE A 493 -8.24 -1.13 14.21
N PRO A 494 -7.58 -1.28 15.38
CA PRO A 494 -6.24 -1.83 15.44
C PRO A 494 -6.15 -3.23 14.85
N THR A 495 -7.15 -4.09 15.08
CA THR A 495 -7.10 -5.49 14.63
C THR A 495 -7.15 -5.67 13.11
N GLY A 496 -7.48 -4.64 12.33
CA GLY A 496 -7.69 -4.78 10.88
C GLY A 496 -8.77 -5.81 10.58
N TRP A 497 -8.60 -6.57 9.50
CA TRP A 497 -9.61 -7.52 9.02
C TRP A 497 -9.74 -8.81 9.84
N SER A 498 -8.62 -9.37 10.29
CA SER A 498 -8.58 -10.76 10.76
C SER A 498 -7.99 -10.96 12.15
N ARG A 499 -7.31 -9.95 12.73
CA ARG A 499 -6.71 -10.13 14.05
C ARG A 499 -7.78 -10.17 15.13
N THR A 500 -7.44 -10.88 16.20
CA THR A 500 -8.30 -11.07 17.36
C THR A 500 -7.96 -10.09 18.47
N ILE A 501 -8.95 -9.78 19.29
CA ILE A 501 -8.78 -8.87 20.43
C ILE A 501 -7.94 -9.57 21.50
N GLN A 502 -6.93 -8.87 22.02
CA GLN A 502 -6.07 -9.35 23.10
C GLN A 502 -6.56 -8.81 24.45
N THR A 503 -6.41 -9.62 25.50
CA THR A 503 -6.79 -9.24 26.87
C THR A 503 -5.70 -9.57 27.88
N VAL A 504 -5.65 -8.84 28.98
CA VAL A 504 -4.71 -9.03 30.10
C VAL A 504 -5.41 -8.80 31.44
N SER A 505 -4.92 -9.44 32.50
CA SER A 505 -5.36 -9.15 33.87
C SER A 505 -4.35 -8.23 34.55
N LEU A 506 -4.77 -7.01 34.91
CA LEU A 506 -3.92 -5.98 35.50
C LEU A 506 -4.54 -5.38 36.76
N THR A 507 -3.70 -4.97 37.72
CA THR A 507 -4.15 -4.16 38.85
C THR A 507 -4.43 -2.72 38.42
N GLY A 508 -5.33 -2.03 39.11
CA GLY A 508 -5.60 -0.61 38.83
C GLY A 508 -4.36 0.29 38.93
N LYS A 509 -3.36 -0.08 39.73
CA LYS A 509 -2.05 0.57 39.77
C LYS A 509 -1.27 0.36 38.47
N GLN A 510 -1.12 -0.89 38.01
CA GLN A 510 -0.43 -1.20 36.76
C GLN A 510 -1.08 -0.48 35.56
N ILE A 511 -2.42 -0.43 35.51
CA ILE A 511 -3.15 0.25 34.44
C ILE A 511 -2.82 1.75 34.42
N ARG A 512 -2.79 2.41 35.58
CA ARG A 512 -2.41 3.83 35.67
C ARG A 512 -0.95 4.07 35.29
N ASP A 513 -0.06 3.17 35.69
CA ASP A 513 1.36 3.28 35.36
C ASP A 513 1.55 3.14 33.85
N LEU A 514 0.91 2.15 33.20
CA LEU A 514 0.92 1.99 31.74
C LEU A 514 0.29 3.18 31.01
N TYR A 515 -0.85 3.68 31.47
CA TYR A 515 -1.51 4.85 30.87
C TYR A 515 -0.61 6.10 30.91
N LYS A 516 0.22 6.23 31.96
CA LYS A 516 1.17 7.34 32.10
C LYS A 516 2.47 7.11 31.32
N GLU A 517 2.98 5.88 31.30
CA GLU A 517 4.22 5.50 30.60
C GLU A 517 4.02 5.51 29.08
N GLY A 518 2.87 5.01 28.61
CA GLY A 518 2.59 4.78 27.19
C GLY A 518 3.03 3.39 26.72
N TYR A 519 2.90 3.17 25.42
CA TYR A 519 3.23 1.94 24.72
C TYR A 519 4.60 2.05 24.05
N ASP A 520 5.58 1.29 24.51
CA ASP A 520 6.84 1.10 23.77
C ASP A 520 6.67 -0.03 22.75
N ALA A 521 6.37 0.31 21.49
CA ALA A 521 6.11 -0.68 20.46
C ALA A 521 7.37 -1.40 19.95
N VAL A 522 8.54 -0.77 20.12
CA VAL A 522 9.79 -1.18 19.46
C VAL A 522 10.99 -1.27 20.41
N GLY A 523 10.79 -1.03 21.71
CA GLY A 523 11.83 -1.15 22.74
C GLY A 523 12.83 0.02 22.78
N THR A 524 12.47 1.17 22.22
CA THR A 524 13.34 2.36 22.13
C THR A 524 13.22 3.26 23.36
N GLY A 525 12.17 3.06 24.17
CA GLY A 525 11.77 3.96 25.25
C GLY A 525 10.99 5.19 24.79
N ASN A 526 10.72 5.35 23.49
CA ASN A 526 9.83 6.42 23.01
C ASN A 526 8.42 5.89 22.81
N ASN A 527 7.54 6.27 23.73
CA ASN A 527 6.27 5.58 23.92
C ASN A 527 5.10 6.28 23.21
N TYR A 528 4.21 5.50 22.61
CA TYR A 528 2.94 5.97 22.07
C TYR A 528 1.92 6.17 23.19
N PRO A 529 1.05 7.20 23.11
CA PRO A 529 0.05 7.40 24.13
C PRO A 529 -1.02 6.30 24.10
N TYR A 530 -1.51 5.93 25.28
CA TYR A 530 -2.74 5.15 25.42
C TYR A 530 -3.94 6.06 25.65
N VAL A 531 -5.11 5.59 25.25
CA VAL A 531 -6.40 6.05 25.75
C VAL A 531 -6.92 5.01 26.72
N LEU A 532 -7.17 5.43 27.97
CA LEU A 532 -7.82 4.61 28.99
C LEU A 532 -9.34 4.76 28.85
N VAL A 533 -10.01 3.64 28.64
CA VAL A 533 -11.45 3.56 28.37
C VAL A 533 -12.09 2.74 29.47
N SER A 534 -12.70 3.41 30.45
CA SER A 534 -13.22 2.75 31.67
C SER A 534 -14.54 3.37 32.12
N PRO A 535 -15.56 2.56 32.48
CA PRO A 535 -16.78 3.04 33.10
C PRO A 535 -16.65 3.16 34.64
N VAL A 536 -15.51 2.73 35.19
CA VAL A 536 -15.25 2.66 36.64
C VAL A 536 -13.98 3.39 37.04
N GLU A 537 -13.93 3.86 38.28
CA GLU A 537 -12.71 4.39 38.88
C GLU A 537 -11.78 3.25 39.32
N LEU A 538 -10.50 3.36 38.98
CA LEU A 538 -9.52 2.30 39.25
C LEU A 538 -9.09 2.28 40.72
N GLU A 539 -9.40 1.20 41.42
CA GLU A 539 -8.82 0.88 42.72
C GLU A 539 -7.43 0.23 42.59
N GLY A 540 -6.45 0.63 43.41
CA GLY A 540 -5.02 0.33 43.22
C GLY A 540 -4.65 -1.15 43.08
N GLU A 541 -5.01 -1.98 44.05
CA GLU A 541 -4.60 -3.40 44.06
C GLU A 541 -5.69 -4.34 43.51
N LYS A 542 -6.84 -3.79 43.11
CA LYS A 542 -7.93 -4.58 42.53
C LYS A 542 -7.53 -5.03 41.12
N PRO A 543 -7.66 -6.32 40.78
CA PRO A 543 -7.45 -6.81 39.42
C PRO A 543 -8.64 -6.45 38.53
N TYR A 544 -8.35 -6.18 37.27
CA TYR A 544 -9.30 -5.91 36.19
C TYR A 544 -8.92 -6.73 34.96
N GLN A 545 -9.91 -7.26 34.26
CA GLN A 545 -9.76 -7.76 32.90
C GLN A 545 -9.71 -6.55 31.97
N VAL A 546 -8.67 -6.44 31.15
CA VAL A 546 -8.44 -5.30 30.27
C VAL A 546 -8.33 -5.78 28.84
N ALA A 547 -9.14 -5.25 27.93
CA ALA A 547 -8.92 -5.38 26.50
C ALA A 547 -7.81 -4.40 26.08
N VAL A 548 -6.75 -4.89 25.43
CA VAL A 548 -5.57 -4.06 25.16
C VAL A 548 -5.22 -4.07 23.67
N SER A 549 -4.92 -2.88 23.17
CA SER A 549 -4.34 -2.68 21.84
C SER A 549 -3.04 -1.88 21.97
N GLY A 550 -1.95 -2.48 21.51
CA GLY A 550 -0.59 -2.07 21.81
C GLY A 550 -0.10 -2.77 23.08
N ILE A 551 0.67 -3.84 22.92
CA ILE A 551 1.26 -4.59 24.04
C ILE A 551 2.76 -4.60 23.83
N SER A 552 3.52 -4.03 24.78
CA SER A 552 4.99 -3.99 24.70
C SER A 552 5.58 -5.35 25.04
N GLU A 553 6.77 -5.64 24.53
CA GLU A 553 7.52 -6.85 24.91
C GLU A 553 7.71 -6.93 26.44
N LYS A 554 7.97 -5.78 27.06
CA LYS A 554 8.04 -5.65 28.53
C LYS A 554 6.75 -6.11 29.19
N LEU A 555 5.60 -5.59 28.77
CA LEU A 555 4.31 -6.00 29.32
C LEU A 555 4.05 -7.50 29.11
N ALA A 556 4.27 -7.99 27.90
CA ALA A 556 4.10 -9.41 27.56
C ALA A 556 5.03 -10.34 28.35
N SER A 557 6.18 -9.84 28.84
CA SER A 557 7.09 -10.60 29.70
C SER A 557 6.69 -10.62 31.18
N GLU A 558 5.89 -9.64 31.61
CA GLU A 558 5.49 -9.44 33.01
C GLU A 558 4.11 -10.03 33.32
N VAL A 559 3.22 -10.12 32.32
CA VAL A 559 1.86 -10.64 32.46
C VAL A 559 1.48 -11.59 31.34
N GLU A 560 0.55 -12.51 31.63
CA GLU A 560 -0.02 -13.40 30.62
C GLU A 560 -1.00 -12.62 29.72
N VAL A 561 -0.69 -12.58 28.43
CA VAL A 561 -1.55 -12.02 27.38
C VAL A 561 -2.41 -13.14 26.81
N THR A 562 -3.73 -12.93 26.82
CA THR A 562 -4.71 -13.91 26.34
C THR A 562 -5.33 -13.44 25.03
N ASP A 563 -5.19 -14.26 23.99
CA ASP A 563 -5.98 -14.13 22.77
C ASP A 563 -7.43 -14.55 23.03
N SER A 564 -8.37 -13.63 22.84
CA SER A 564 -9.80 -13.92 23.03
C SER A 564 -10.39 -14.87 21.98
N GLY A 565 -9.73 -15.02 20.82
CA GLY A 565 -10.29 -15.68 19.65
C GLY A 565 -11.38 -14.88 18.92
N ILE A 566 -11.70 -13.66 19.39
CA ILE A 566 -12.76 -12.82 18.83
C ILE A 566 -12.15 -11.88 17.79
N VAL A 567 -12.56 -12.02 16.53
CA VAL A 567 -12.12 -11.16 15.42
C VAL A 567 -12.61 -9.73 15.67
N GLY A 568 -11.69 -8.77 15.77
CA GLY A 568 -12.04 -7.41 16.15
C GLY A 568 -12.91 -6.68 15.13
N LEU A 569 -12.81 -7.03 13.84
CA LEU A 569 -13.69 -6.48 12.81
C LEU A 569 -15.14 -6.93 12.97
N ASP A 570 -15.38 -8.19 13.34
CA ASP A 570 -16.74 -8.70 13.55
C ASP A 570 -17.36 -8.07 14.80
N ALA A 571 -16.58 -7.95 15.88
CA ALA A 571 -16.97 -7.20 17.06
C ALA A 571 -17.31 -5.73 16.72
N ALA A 572 -16.50 -5.08 15.89
CA ALA A 572 -16.73 -3.71 15.45
C ALA A 572 -18.02 -3.59 14.63
N LYS A 573 -18.27 -4.48 13.67
CA LYS A 573 -19.53 -4.48 12.90
C LYS A 573 -20.74 -4.57 13.82
N GLU A 574 -20.71 -5.49 14.78
CA GLU A 574 -21.80 -5.65 15.75
C GLU A 574 -21.97 -4.41 16.63
N PHE A 575 -20.87 -3.89 17.21
CA PHE A 575 -20.91 -2.73 18.10
C PHE A 575 -21.38 -1.46 17.37
N PHE A 576 -20.75 -1.10 16.25
CA PHE A 576 -21.08 0.10 15.50
C PHE A 576 -22.46 0.00 14.83
N GLY A 577 -22.90 -1.21 14.45
CA GLY A 577 -24.23 -1.46 13.88
C GLY A 577 -25.40 -1.24 14.85
N GLN A 578 -25.14 -1.15 16.16
CA GLN A 578 -26.16 -0.79 17.16
C GLN A 578 -26.55 0.70 17.09
N PHE A 579 -25.69 1.53 16.50
CA PHE A 579 -25.92 2.97 16.39
C PHE A 579 -26.68 3.24 15.09
N LYS A 580 -27.83 3.93 15.20
CA LYS A 580 -28.50 4.49 14.01
C LYS A 580 -27.63 5.58 13.37
N THR A 581 -27.01 6.39 14.22
CA THR A 581 -26.06 7.44 13.86
C THR A 581 -25.00 7.53 14.96
N LEU A 582 -23.79 7.93 14.62
CA LEU A 582 -22.65 8.00 15.52
C LEU A 582 -22.09 9.43 15.58
N SER A 583 -21.72 9.88 16.78
CA SER A 583 -21.22 11.23 17.06
C SER A 583 -20.07 11.21 18.06
N GLU A 584 -19.39 12.34 18.27
CA GLU A 584 -18.35 12.47 19.30
C GLU A 584 -18.89 12.15 20.70
N ALA A 585 -20.15 12.51 20.96
CA ALA A 585 -20.80 12.26 22.24
C ALA A 585 -21.02 10.77 22.52
N ASP A 586 -21.08 9.94 21.48
CA ASP A 586 -21.23 8.50 21.62
C ASP A 586 -19.94 7.82 22.03
N ALA A 587 -18.81 8.51 22.14
CA ALA A 587 -17.54 7.92 22.58
C ALA A 587 -17.49 7.63 24.09
N GLU A 588 -18.21 8.41 24.90
CA GLU A 588 -18.18 8.32 26.36
C GLU A 588 -18.82 7.00 26.87
N TRP A 589 -18.05 6.22 27.64
CA TRP A 589 -18.55 5.01 28.30
C TRP A 589 -19.18 5.37 29.64
N LYS A 590 -20.49 5.20 29.74
CA LYS A 590 -21.28 5.52 30.94
C LYS A 590 -21.59 4.29 31.77
#